data_AF-A0A101GU67-F1
#
_entry.id   AF-A0A101GU67-F1
#
_cell.length_a   1.000
_cell.length_b   1.000
_cell.length_c   1.000
_cell.angle_alpha   90.00
_cell.angle_beta   90.00
_cell.angle_gamma   90.00
#
_symmetry.space_group_name_H-M   'P 1'
#
loop_
_entity.id
_entity.type
_entity.pdbx_description
1 polymer ?
#
loop_
_entity_poly.entity_id
_entity_poly.type
_entity_poly.pdbx_seq_one_letter_code
_entity_poly.pdbx_strand_id
1 'polypeptide(L)'
;MKRNPVIIVSIALLLFLIMTSAALAEDIVELKLNGDPVPFADLISENGTIFVLAQDYDKFAGADYEWLSDQEFKLSENSDTLIVTTGKKEATLNSKPVLLPAAPIDTEEGLLLPLRFVCKTFGFEVKWVEAEHLIALKRSETREGMTPADLLAKSDQAVNGIETYSLTGDMDMIMGMSLDGQIEGISPEIAYTMEGQIKTKPIQCYAKISITPADDSDNEDVIVTETYMTENKIYMKVQGEEWSVMEMTFMKDFIQQQQNIQSNPIKAVSQMKEMGMLPNFGNDLTIDGQEYFVVNTTLDMDNLRRIFQEMIDPLIKDLASPEDEADPEQLSSIIEILKNKMDIDYYLTTFINKKTLISDFVDYDAHINISLTYADIAELGIDSESVQIEENPDKEIPQEMTMDMYMQGEMYLFDFGKPFKAPDVSHAVPANQETE
;
A
#
# COMPACT_ATOMS: atom_id res chain seq x y z
N MET A 1 -2.98 -16.58 19.76
CA MET A 1 -3.60 -17.01 18.48
C MET A 1 -2.88 -16.19 17.44
N LYS A 2 -1.91 -16.81 16.77
CA LYS A 2 -1.87 -17.05 15.31
C LYS A 2 -2.26 -15.82 14.48
N ARG A 3 -1.48 -15.57 13.45
CA ARG A 3 -1.26 -14.26 12.83
C ARG A 3 -1.37 -14.45 11.32
N ASN A 4 -1.95 -13.48 10.60
CA ASN A 4 -1.80 -13.45 9.15
C ASN A 4 -0.41 -12.86 8.82
N PRO A 5 0.48 -13.63 8.18
CA PRO A 5 1.83 -13.17 7.82
C PRO A 5 1.88 -12.04 6.84
N VAL A 6 0.98 -12.04 5.85
CA VAL A 6 1.09 -11.13 4.71
C VAL A 6 0.87 -9.72 5.24
N ILE A 7 -0.16 -9.54 6.07
CA ILE A 7 -0.39 -8.26 6.76
C ILE A 7 0.75 -7.88 7.71
N ILE A 8 1.42 -8.81 8.41
CA ILE A 8 2.51 -8.47 9.35
C ILE A 8 3.85 -8.24 8.66
N VAL A 9 4.13 -8.91 7.54
CA VAL A 9 5.36 -8.75 6.76
C VAL A 9 5.23 -7.56 5.82
N SER A 10 4.04 -7.31 5.25
CA SER A 10 3.72 -6.03 4.59
C SER A 10 3.77 -4.87 5.59
N ILE A 11 3.18 -4.97 6.79
CA ILE A 11 3.28 -3.93 7.84
C ILE A 11 4.71 -3.77 8.38
N ALA A 12 5.55 -4.83 8.37
CA ALA A 12 6.95 -4.74 8.79
C ALA A 12 7.89 -4.20 7.70
N LEU A 13 7.54 -4.34 6.42
CA LEU A 13 8.19 -3.66 5.29
C LEU A 13 7.71 -2.19 5.17
N LEU A 14 6.47 -1.90 5.58
CA LEU A 14 5.87 -0.57 5.66
C LEU A 14 6.39 0.29 6.83
N LEU A 15 7.27 -0.26 7.70
CA LEU A 15 7.82 0.43 8.88
C LEU A 15 8.84 1.54 8.56
N PHE A 16 8.99 1.92 7.29
CA PHE A 16 9.92 2.99 6.85
C PHE A 16 9.25 4.22 6.24
N LEU A 17 7.94 4.27 6.21
CA LEU A 17 7.18 5.43 5.77
C LEU A 17 6.52 5.92 7.09
N ILE A 18 6.14 7.17 7.36
CA ILE A 18 4.99 7.82 6.74
C ILE A 18 4.75 9.27 7.31
N MET A 19 4.16 10.20 6.51
CA MET A 19 2.80 10.83 6.66
C MET A 19 2.52 12.36 6.84
N THR A 20 2.29 13.12 5.76
CA THR A 20 1.73 14.52 5.68
C THR A 20 0.71 15.09 6.73
N SER A 21 0.59 16.42 6.81
CA SER A 21 -0.56 17.16 7.39
C SER A 21 -1.18 18.19 6.41
N ALA A 22 -2.35 18.72 6.79
CA ALA A 22 -3.41 19.29 5.95
C ALA A 22 -3.05 20.40 4.94
N ALA A 23 -3.43 20.18 3.67
CA ALA A 23 -3.62 21.24 2.68
C ALA A 23 -4.99 21.93 2.88
N LEU A 24 -5.03 23.24 2.62
CA LEU A 24 -6.23 24.08 2.73
C LEU A 24 -7.23 23.73 1.63
N ALA A 25 -8.50 23.53 2.00
CA ALA A 25 -9.58 23.17 1.11
C ALA A 25 -9.88 24.27 0.06
N GLU A 26 -9.65 23.93 -1.21
CA GLU A 26 -10.36 24.49 -2.36
C GLU A 26 -11.74 23.80 -2.47
N ASP A 27 -12.68 24.32 -3.29
CA ASP A 27 -14.06 23.80 -3.42
C ASP A 27 -14.08 22.38 -4.07
N ILE A 28 -13.61 21.36 -3.32
CA ILE A 28 -13.50 19.96 -3.73
C ILE A 28 -14.84 19.26 -3.52
N VAL A 29 -15.27 18.47 -4.50
CA VAL A 29 -16.43 17.60 -4.36
C VAL A 29 -16.01 16.34 -3.60
N GLU A 30 -16.49 16.17 -2.37
CA GLU A 30 -16.19 14.97 -1.58
C GLU A 30 -16.94 13.74 -2.13
N LEU A 31 -16.34 12.55 -1.99
CA LEU A 31 -16.97 11.25 -2.22
C LEU A 31 -17.02 10.44 -0.93
N LYS A 32 -18.19 9.88 -0.60
CA LYS A 32 -18.33 8.90 0.50
C LYS A 32 -18.98 7.62 -0.01
N LEU A 33 -18.39 6.47 0.32
CA LEU A 33 -18.96 5.15 0.06
C LEU A 33 -19.41 4.52 1.38
N ASN A 34 -20.71 4.21 1.48
CA ASN A 34 -21.31 3.63 2.69
C ASN A 34 -21.09 4.46 3.98
N GLY A 35 -20.79 5.75 3.82
CA GLY A 35 -20.52 6.68 4.90
C GLY A 35 -19.04 6.93 5.18
N ASP A 36 -18.15 6.12 4.60
CA ASP A 36 -16.70 6.26 4.73
C ASP A 36 -16.14 7.12 3.58
N PRO A 37 -15.19 8.03 3.83
CA PRO A 37 -14.61 8.90 2.79
C PRO A 37 -13.83 8.09 1.77
N VAL A 38 -13.78 8.58 0.53
CA VAL A 38 -12.98 8.03 -0.57
C VAL A 38 -12.04 9.14 -1.05
N PRO A 39 -10.96 9.44 -0.30
CA PRO A 39 -10.17 10.65 -0.50
C PRO A 39 -9.31 10.62 -1.76
N PHE A 40 -9.01 9.42 -2.28
CA PHE A 40 -8.18 9.21 -3.47
C PHE A 40 -8.94 9.37 -4.80
N ALA A 41 -10.27 9.55 -4.77
CA ALA A 41 -11.05 9.60 -6.00
C ALA A 41 -11.11 11.04 -6.54
N ASP A 42 -10.44 11.29 -7.66
CA ASP A 42 -10.47 12.60 -8.29
C ASP A 42 -11.75 12.80 -9.09
N LEU A 43 -12.55 13.79 -8.63
CA LEU A 43 -13.86 14.09 -9.19
C LEU A 43 -13.83 15.37 -10.01
N ILE A 44 -14.00 15.22 -11.33
CA ILE A 44 -13.99 16.35 -12.26
C ILE A 44 -15.42 16.75 -12.59
N SER A 45 -15.75 18.02 -12.35
CA SER A 45 -17.04 18.60 -12.73
C SER A 45 -16.94 19.29 -14.07
N GLU A 46 -17.54 18.70 -15.11
CA GLU A 46 -17.59 19.29 -16.44
C GLU A 46 -19.03 19.34 -16.97
N ASN A 47 -19.46 20.55 -17.37
CA ASN A 47 -20.78 20.78 -17.98
C ASN A 47 -21.96 20.23 -17.14
N GLY A 48 -21.84 20.26 -15.80
CA GLY A 48 -22.86 19.75 -14.88
C GLY A 48 -22.90 18.23 -14.73
N THR A 49 -21.92 17.51 -15.30
CA THR A 49 -21.69 16.09 -15.06
C THR A 49 -20.43 15.92 -14.21
N ILE A 50 -20.52 15.09 -13.19
CA ILE A 50 -19.34 14.68 -12.42
C ILE A 50 -18.75 13.42 -13.06
N PHE A 51 -17.46 13.49 -13.32
CA PHE A 51 -16.64 12.42 -13.87
C PHE A 51 -15.73 11.85 -12.79
N VAL A 52 -15.31 10.61 -13.00
CA VAL A 52 -14.32 9.90 -12.20
C VAL A 52 -13.36 9.20 -13.14
N LEU A 53 -12.08 9.14 -12.78
CA LEU A 53 -11.12 8.33 -13.52
C LEU A 53 -11.47 6.85 -13.39
N ALA A 54 -11.30 6.09 -14.47
CA ALA A 54 -11.60 4.65 -14.47
C ALA A 54 -10.77 3.87 -13.42
N GLN A 55 -9.52 4.28 -13.20
CA GLN A 55 -8.64 3.69 -12.19
C GLN A 55 -9.14 3.93 -10.76
N ASP A 56 -9.69 5.11 -10.47
CA ASP A 56 -10.25 5.40 -9.14
C ASP A 56 -11.58 4.67 -8.95
N TYR A 57 -12.38 4.57 -10.02
CA TYR A 57 -13.61 3.79 -10.02
C TYR A 57 -13.34 2.33 -9.70
N ASP A 58 -12.32 1.71 -10.30
CA ASP A 58 -11.88 0.34 -9.95
C ASP A 58 -11.56 0.24 -8.45
N LYS A 59 -10.71 1.13 -7.93
CA LYS A 59 -10.27 1.11 -6.53
C LYS A 59 -11.39 1.08 -5.49
N PHE A 60 -12.56 1.70 -5.73
CA PHE A 60 -13.70 1.66 -4.79
C PHE A 60 -14.88 0.79 -5.23
N ALA A 61 -14.98 0.43 -6.52
CA ALA A 61 -16.09 -0.36 -7.04
C ALA A 61 -15.73 -1.83 -7.31
N GLY A 62 -14.45 -2.14 -7.47
CA GLY A 62 -13.91 -3.46 -7.83
C GLY A 62 -14.28 -3.88 -9.25
N ALA A 63 -14.43 -2.90 -10.14
CA ALA A 63 -14.74 -3.14 -11.54
C ALA A 63 -13.46 -3.17 -12.36
N ASP A 64 -13.16 -4.33 -12.94
CA ASP A 64 -12.06 -4.48 -13.89
C ASP A 64 -12.30 -3.58 -15.11
N TYR A 65 -11.21 -3.07 -15.65
CA TYR A 65 -11.26 -2.31 -16.88
C TYR A 65 -10.19 -2.70 -17.89
N GLU A 66 -10.53 -2.60 -19.17
CA GLU A 66 -9.70 -3.06 -20.28
C GLU A 66 -9.91 -2.18 -21.51
N TRP A 67 -8.81 -1.73 -22.12
CA TRP A 67 -8.86 -1.14 -23.46
C TRP A 67 -9.02 -2.24 -24.51
N LEU A 68 -10.12 -2.20 -25.26
CA LEU A 68 -10.36 -3.10 -26.40
C LEU A 68 -9.72 -2.57 -27.70
N SER A 69 -9.55 -1.25 -27.78
CA SER A 69 -8.83 -0.51 -28.84
C SER A 69 -8.54 0.91 -28.35
N ASP A 70 -7.84 1.73 -29.14
CA ASP A 70 -7.50 3.14 -28.83
C ASP A 70 -8.67 4.03 -28.39
N GLN A 71 -9.92 3.64 -28.66
CA GLN A 71 -11.11 4.43 -28.34
C GLN A 71 -12.20 3.64 -27.62
N GLU A 72 -12.05 2.32 -27.51
CA GLU A 72 -13.10 1.45 -26.96
C GLU A 72 -12.62 0.80 -25.67
N PHE A 73 -13.44 0.91 -24.65
CA PHE A 73 -13.10 0.53 -23.30
C PHE A 73 -14.20 -0.32 -22.69
N LYS A 74 -13.81 -1.31 -21.92
CA LYS A 74 -14.69 -2.28 -21.30
C LYS A 74 -14.53 -2.20 -19.79
N LEU A 75 -15.63 -1.93 -19.09
CA LEU A 75 -15.74 -2.12 -17.65
C LEU A 75 -16.51 -3.40 -17.37
N SER A 76 -15.97 -4.24 -16.50
CA SER A 76 -16.57 -5.51 -16.11
C SER A 76 -16.70 -5.58 -14.61
N GLU A 77 -17.90 -5.82 -14.13
CA GLU A 77 -18.15 -6.00 -12.72
C GLU A 77 -19.16 -7.12 -12.53
N ASN A 78 -18.78 -8.12 -11.76
CA ASN A 78 -19.49 -9.38 -11.62
C ASN A 78 -19.75 -10.03 -13.00
N SER A 79 -21.03 -10.19 -13.34
CA SER A 79 -21.47 -10.72 -14.63
C SER A 79 -21.82 -9.64 -15.66
N ASP A 80 -21.74 -8.37 -15.26
CA ASP A 80 -22.16 -7.24 -16.08
C ASP A 80 -20.95 -6.63 -16.79
N THR A 81 -21.13 -6.29 -18.07
CA THR A 81 -20.09 -5.69 -18.90
C THR A 81 -20.64 -4.45 -19.59
N LEU A 82 -19.98 -3.31 -19.36
CA LEU A 82 -20.25 -2.05 -20.01
C LEU A 82 -19.12 -1.74 -21.00
N ILE A 83 -19.45 -1.63 -22.29
CA ILE A 83 -18.51 -1.18 -23.31
C ILE A 83 -18.86 0.26 -23.69
N VAL A 84 -17.88 1.15 -23.58
CA VAL A 84 -17.99 2.57 -23.91
C VAL A 84 -16.99 2.95 -25.00
N THR A 85 -17.28 4.02 -25.72
CA THR A 85 -16.37 4.60 -26.71
C THR A 85 -16.09 6.06 -26.37
N THR A 86 -14.82 6.45 -26.36
CA THR A 86 -14.39 7.83 -26.09
C THR A 86 -15.06 8.81 -27.06
N GLY A 87 -15.54 9.94 -26.54
CA GLY A 87 -16.23 10.95 -27.32
C GLY A 87 -17.63 10.58 -27.83
N LYS A 88 -18.18 9.40 -27.49
CA LYS A 88 -19.55 8.98 -27.86
C LYS A 88 -20.41 8.73 -26.63
N LYS A 89 -21.72 8.99 -26.76
CA LYS A 89 -22.70 8.71 -25.68
C LYS A 89 -23.30 7.31 -25.79
N GLU A 90 -23.24 6.72 -26.97
CA GLU A 90 -23.68 5.36 -27.21
C GLU A 90 -22.72 4.37 -26.55
N ALA A 91 -23.28 3.45 -25.78
CA ALA A 91 -22.54 2.38 -25.11
C ALA A 91 -23.37 1.09 -25.16
N THR A 92 -22.79 -0.04 -24.77
CA THR A 92 -23.52 -1.30 -24.60
C THR A 92 -23.33 -1.86 -23.21
N LEU A 93 -24.44 -2.14 -22.51
CA LEU A 93 -24.47 -2.87 -21.25
C LEU A 93 -24.98 -4.28 -21.53
N ASN A 94 -24.17 -5.31 -21.29
CA ASN A 94 -24.53 -6.71 -21.57
C ASN A 94 -25.05 -6.92 -22.99
N SER A 95 -24.32 -6.36 -23.97
CA SER A 95 -24.70 -6.34 -25.39
C SER A 95 -26.01 -5.60 -25.73
N LYS A 96 -26.61 -4.87 -24.79
CA LYS A 96 -27.80 -4.04 -25.03
C LYS A 96 -27.41 -2.57 -25.15
N PRO A 97 -27.94 -1.82 -26.12
CA PRO A 97 -27.63 -0.40 -26.27
C PRO A 97 -28.11 0.40 -25.07
N VAL A 98 -27.25 1.28 -24.56
CA VAL A 98 -27.54 2.27 -23.52
C VAL A 98 -26.98 3.63 -23.94
N LEU A 99 -27.50 4.70 -23.34
CA LEU A 99 -27.07 6.06 -23.63
C LEU A 99 -26.52 6.73 -22.36
N LEU A 100 -25.27 7.16 -22.43
CA LEU A 100 -24.58 7.90 -21.38
C LEU A 100 -25.09 9.35 -21.32
N PRO A 101 -25.15 9.97 -20.13
CA PRO A 101 -25.52 11.38 -19.99
C PRO A 101 -24.50 12.32 -20.64
N ALA A 102 -23.22 11.95 -20.58
CA ALA A 102 -22.09 12.60 -21.22
C ALA A 102 -21.17 11.53 -21.83
N ALA A 103 -20.40 11.90 -22.86
CA ALA A 103 -19.45 10.97 -23.44
C ALA A 103 -18.25 10.77 -22.48
N PRO A 104 -17.63 9.58 -22.44
CA PRO A 104 -16.34 9.41 -21.78
C PRO A 104 -15.29 10.31 -22.43
N ILE A 105 -14.34 10.79 -21.63
CA ILE A 105 -13.28 11.70 -22.05
C ILE A 105 -11.95 11.01 -21.79
N ASP A 106 -11.11 10.96 -22.82
CA ASP A 106 -9.75 10.44 -22.72
C ASP A 106 -8.81 11.62 -22.45
N THR A 107 -8.06 11.55 -21.35
CA THR A 107 -7.10 12.57 -20.91
C THR A 107 -5.72 11.96 -20.71
N GLU A 108 -4.70 12.80 -20.47
CA GLU A 108 -3.36 12.31 -20.10
C GLU A 108 -3.36 11.54 -18.78
N GLU A 109 -4.30 11.83 -17.88
CA GLU A 109 -4.50 11.16 -16.59
C GLU A 109 -5.32 9.87 -16.71
N GLY A 110 -6.01 9.67 -17.83
CA GLY A 110 -6.76 8.45 -18.14
C GLY A 110 -8.20 8.68 -18.58
N LEU A 111 -8.99 7.61 -18.50
CA LEU A 111 -10.38 7.63 -18.99
C LEU A 111 -11.32 8.18 -17.91
N LEU A 112 -11.93 9.33 -18.19
CA LEU A 112 -12.99 9.92 -17.37
C LEU A 112 -14.36 9.36 -17.74
N LEU A 113 -15.06 8.85 -16.74
CA LEU A 113 -16.38 8.22 -16.87
C LEU A 113 -17.44 9.01 -16.11
N PRO A 114 -18.68 9.17 -16.64
CA PRO A 114 -19.76 9.82 -15.90
C PRO A 114 -20.13 9.03 -14.63
N LEU A 115 -19.63 9.49 -13.47
CA LEU A 115 -19.67 8.78 -12.19
C LEU A 115 -21.06 8.24 -11.86
N ARG A 116 -22.08 9.10 -11.92
CA ARG A 116 -23.46 8.72 -11.58
C ARG A 116 -23.99 7.60 -12.48
N PHE A 117 -23.60 7.56 -13.75
CA PHE A 117 -24.06 6.53 -14.68
C PHE A 117 -23.39 5.20 -14.37
N VAL A 118 -22.06 5.17 -14.23
CA VAL A 118 -21.33 3.93 -13.96
C VAL A 118 -21.70 3.36 -12.60
N CYS A 119 -21.74 4.17 -11.54
CA CYS A 119 -22.21 3.76 -10.22
C CYS A 119 -23.62 3.13 -10.27
N LYS A 120 -24.59 3.77 -10.93
CA LYS A 120 -25.94 3.21 -11.02
C LYS A 120 -26.01 1.93 -11.85
N THR A 121 -25.19 1.84 -12.91
CA THR A 121 -25.10 0.67 -13.78
C THR A 121 -24.69 -0.55 -12.96
N PHE A 122 -23.74 -0.36 -12.04
CA PHE A 122 -23.22 -1.40 -11.19
C PHE A 122 -23.82 -1.40 -9.77
N GLY A 123 -25.08 -0.95 -9.64
CA GLY A 123 -25.88 -1.22 -8.44
C GLY A 123 -25.67 -0.28 -7.25
N PHE A 124 -24.91 0.80 -7.39
CA PHE A 124 -24.81 1.83 -6.35
C PHE A 124 -26.05 2.75 -6.34
N GLU A 125 -26.50 3.10 -5.14
CA GLU A 125 -27.34 4.27 -4.92
C GLU A 125 -26.47 5.53 -4.88
N VAL A 126 -26.85 6.57 -5.62
CA VAL A 126 -26.07 7.82 -5.74
C VAL A 126 -26.90 9.01 -5.26
N LYS A 127 -26.46 9.68 -4.20
CA LYS A 127 -27.10 10.88 -3.64
C LYS A 127 -26.13 12.06 -3.65
N TRP A 128 -26.60 13.21 -4.14
CA TRP A 128 -25.91 14.50 -3.96
C TRP A 128 -26.37 15.13 -2.65
N VAL A 129 -25.42 15.58 -1.83
CA VAL A 129 -25.65 16.29 -0.58
C VAL A 129 -25.12 17.71 -0.75
N GLU A 130 -25.99 18.58 -1.25
CA GLU A 130 -25.65 19.95 -1.66
C GLU A 130 -24.99 20.78 -0.56
N ALA A 131 -25.47 20.69 0.68
CA ALA A 131 -24.93 21.46 1.81
C ALA A 131 -23.48 21.09 2.18
N GLU A 132 -23.02 19.91 1.76
CA GLU A 132 -21.68 19.38 2.06
C GLU A 132 -20.83 19.27 0.78
N HIS A 133 -21.34 19.70 -0.37
CA HIS A 133 -20.70 19.48 -1.68
C HIS A 133 -20.24 18.02 -1.89
N LEU A 134 -21.06 17.08 -1.45
CA LEU A 134 -20.71 15.67 -1.27
C LEU A 134 -21.55 14.73 -2.16
N ILE A 135 -20.89 13.76 -2.78
CA ILE A 135 -21.54 12.59 -3.38
C ILE A 135 -21.52 11.43 -2.39
N ALA A 136 -22.70 11.00 -1.95
CA ALA A 136 -22.86 9.82 -1.12
C ALA A 136 -23.28 8.62 -1.98
N LEU A 137 -22.39 7.63 -2.07
CA LEU A 137 -22.61 6.32 -2.65
C LEU A 137 -23.05 5.34 -1.57
N LYS A 138 -24.00 4.47 -1.90
CA LYS A 138 -24.34 3.31 -1.06
C LYS A 138 -24.43 2.05 -1.90
N ARG A 139 -23.86 0.97 -1.38
CA ARG A 139 -23.93 -0.35 -1.96
C ARG A 139 -23.81 -1.40 -0.86
N SER A 140 -24.66 -2.42 -0.93
CA SER A 140 -24.58 -3.57 -0.05
C SER A 140 -24.36 -4.81 -0.90
N GLU A 141 -23.11 -5.21 -1.01
CA GLU A 141 -22.71 -6.43 -1.71
C GLU A 141 -22.24 -7.47 -0.70
N THR A 142 -22.59 -8.73 -0.96
CA THR A 142 -22.16 -9.85 -0.13
C THR A 142 -21.85 -11.07 -1.00
N ARG A 143 -20.79 -11.81 -0.66
CA ARG A 143 -20.52 -13.15 -1.18
C ARG A 143 -20.80 -14.16 -0.08
N GLU A 144 -21.72 -15.09 -0.34
CA GLU A 144 -22.13 -16.09 0.65
C GLU A 144 -22.57 -15.48 2.00
N GLY A 145 -23.18 -14.30 1.96
CA GLY A 145 -23.63 -13.56 3.15
C GLY A 145 -22.52 -12.85 3.93
N MET A 146 -21.30 -12.76 3.37
CA MET A 146 -20.16 -12.04 3.95
C MET A 146 -19.92 -10.75 3.18
N THR A 147 -19.62 -9.68 3.90
CA THR A 147 -19.04 -8.44 3.33
C THR A 147 -17.56 -8.64 2.98
N PRO A 148 -16.92 -7.73 2.21
CA PRO A 148 -15.49 -7.79 1.95
C PRO A 148 -14.66 -7.85 3.25
N ALA A 149 -15.00 -7.00 4.23
CA ALA A 149 -14.34 -6.97 5.54
C ALA A 149 -14.53 -8.28 6.33
N ASP A 150 -15.73 -8.89 6.27
CA ASP A 150 -15.97 -10.20 6.89
C ASP A 150 -15.09 -11.29 6.26
N LEU A 151 -14.88 -11.25 4.95
CA LEU A 151 -14.05 -12.22 4.23
C LEU A 151 -12.57 -12.07 4.58
N LEU A 152 -12.04 -10.84 4.64
CA LEU A 152 -10.68 -10.57 5.12
C LEU A 152 -10.50 -11.07 6.56
N ALA A 153 -11.43 -10.71 7.46
CA ALA A 153 -11.36 -11.14 8.86
C ALA A 153 -11.46 -12.67 9.03
N LYS A 154 -12.27 -13.35 8.20
CA LYS A 154 -12.32 -14.83 8.18
C LYS A 154 -11.07 -15.45 7.60
N SER A 155 -10.45 -14.81 6.61
CA SER A 155 -9.18 -15.26 6.05
C SER A 155 -8.07 -15.22 7.08
N ASP A 156 -7.99 -14.13 7.85
CA ASP A 156 -7.10 -14.03 8.99
C ASP A 156 -7.34 -15.18 9.99
N GLN A 157 -8.61 -15.49 10.29
CA GLN A 157 -8.95 -16.61 11.14
C GLN A 157 -8.57 -17.99 10.58
N ALA A 158 -8.65 -18.18 9.27
CA ALA A 158 -8.27 -19.44 8.63
C ALA A 158 -6.76 -19.70 8.81
N VAL A 159 -5.95 -18.67 8.61
CA VAL A 159 -4.50 -18.71 8.89
C VAL A 159 -4.24 -18.90 10.38
N ASN A 160 -5.15 -18.44 11.26
CA ASN A 160 -5.02 -18.65 12.70
C ASN A 160 -5.05 -20.13 13.15
N GLY A 161 -5.40 -21.04 12.25
CA GLY A 161 -5.29 -22.49 12.43
C GLY A 161 -3.87 -23.04 12.21
N ILE A 162 -2.94 -22.26 11.64
CA ILE A 162 -1.70 -22.75 11.06
C ILE A 162 -0.49 -22.36 11.91
N GLU A 163 0.31 -23.35 12.35
CA GLU A 163 1.47 -23.08 13.20
C GLU A 163 2.61 -22.37 12.46
N THR A 164 2.85 -22.79 11.22
CA THR A 164 3.94 -22.34 10.37
C THR A 164 3.52 -22.29 8.92
N TYR A 165 4.10 -21.40 8.14
CA TYR A 165 3.96 -21.38 6.68
C TYR A 165 5.14 -20.60 6.10
N SER A 166 5.35 -20.76 4.80
CA SER A 166 6.33 -20.01 4.02
C SER A 166 5.65 -18.85 3.29
N LEU A 167 6.45 -17.85 2.95
CA LEU A 167 6.07 -16.75 2.08
C LEU A 167 7.12 -16.58 0.99
N THR A 168 6.68 -16.13 -0.18
CA THR A 168 7.56 -15.68 -1.27
C THR A 168 6.90 -14.51 -1.96
N GLY A 169 7.67 -13.68 -2.63
CA GLY A 169 7.11 -12.58 -3.41
C GLY A 169 8.17 -11.84 -4.19
N ASP A 170 7.70 -10.91 -4.99
CA ASP A 170 8.49 -9.98 -5.76
C ASP A 170 7.93 -8.56 -5.61
N MET A 171 8.80 -7.59 -5.91
CA MET A 171 8.45 -6.18 -5.97
C MET A 171 9.32 -5.54 -7.04
N ASP A 172 8.70 -4.79 -7.94
CA ASP A 172 9.43 -3.87 -8.80
C ASP A 172 9.26 -2.46 -8.26
N MET A 173 10.35 -1.70 -8.22
CA MET A 173 10.37 -0.31 -7.77
C MET A 173 10.99 0.58 -8.84
N ILE A 174 10.35 1.71 -9.09
CA ILE A 174 10.89 2.79 -9.94
C ILE A 174 10.82 4.10 -9.16
N MET A 175 11.90 4.88 -9.19
CA MET A 175 12.00 6.16 -8.50
C MET A 175 12.30 7.29 -9.49
N GLY A 176 11.45 8.31 -9.52
CA GLY A 176 11.68 9.57 -10.22
C GLY A 176 12.14 10.66 -9.26
N MET A 177 12.99 11.57 -9.72
CA MET A 177 13.39 12.78 -9.00
C MET A 177 13.18 14.01 -9.86
N SER A 178 12.58 15.04 -9.27
CA SER A 178 12.45 16.36 -9.88
C SER A 178 12.93 17.47 -8.96
N LEU A 179 13.47 18.53 -9.56
CA LEU A 179 13.88 19.77 -8.90
C LEU A 179 13.10 20.93 -9.51
N ASP A 180 12.40 21.71 -8.68
CA ASP A 180 11.52 22.82 -9.11
C ASP A 180 10.56 22.44 -10.26
N GLY A 181 10.01 21.23 -10.21
CA GLY A 181 9.10 20.68 -11.21
C GLY A 181 9.76 20.23 -12.52
N GLN A 182 11.09 20.29 -12.64
CA GLN A 182 11.83 19.72 -13.76
C GLN A 182 12.34 18.33 -13.41
N ILE A 183 12.03 17.33 -14.24
CA ILE A 183 12.51 15.97 -14.08
C ILE A 183 14.02 15.94 -14.29
N GLU A 184 14.77 15.55 -13.27
CA GLU A 184 16.22 15.46 -13.32
C GLU A 184 16.69 14.01 -13.57
N GLY A 185 15.91 13.02 -13.14
CA GLY A 185 16.24 11.62 -13.36
C GLY A 185 15.11 10.66 -13.01
N ILE A 186 15.15 9.48 -13.65
CA ILE A 186 14.33 8.32 -13.31
C ILE A 186 15.32 7.17 -13.11
N SER A 187 15.22 6.46 -11.98
CA SER A 187 16.03 5.30 -11.70
C SER A 187 15.73 4.19 -12.70
N PRO A 188 16.70 3.32 -13.00
CA PRO A 188 16.38 1.99 -13.50
C PRO A 188 15.42 1.29 -12.53
N GLU A 189 14.68 0.32 -13.06
CA GLU A 189 13.84 -0.55 -12.23
C GLU A 189 14.71 -1.31 -11.22
N ILE A 190 14.22 -1.46 -9.99
CA ILE A 190 14.87 -2.24 -8.96
C ILE A 190 13.94 -3.40 -8.63
N ALA A 191 14.39 -4.62 -8.91
CA ALA A 191 13.64 -5.82 -8.63
C ALA A 191 14.03 -6.38 -7.27
N TYR A 192 13.04 -6.59 -6.40
CA TYR A 192 13.17 -7.26 -5.13
C TYR A 192 12.54 -8.64 -5.23
N THR A 193 13.17 -9.63 -4.62
CA THR A 193 12.56 -10.92 -4.36
C THR A 193 12.65 -11.23 -2.89
N MET A 194 11.61 -11.84 -2.34
CA MET A 194 11.58 -12.24 -0.94
C MET A 194 11.25 -13.72 -0.82
N GLU A 195 11.93 -14.40 0.10
CA GLU A 195 11.57 -15.73 0.56
C GLU A 195 11.61 -15.77 2.08
N GLY A 196 10.68 -16.46 2.71
CA GLY A 196 10.61 -16.46 4.16
C GLY A 196 9.76 -17.56 4.76
N GLN A 197 9.85 -17.66 6.08
CA GLN A 197 8.99 -18.50 6.90
C GLN A 197 8.51 -17.74 8.10
N ILE A 198 7.29 -18.04 8.54
CA ILE A 198 6.78 -17.55 9.80
C ILE A 198 6.30 -18.73 10.62
N LYS A 199 6.69 -18.70 11.89
CA LYS A 199 6.12 -19.49 12.97
C LYS A 199 5.29 -18.57 13.83
N THR A 200 4.08 -19.00 14.16
CA THR A 200 3.12 -18.14 14.86
C THR A 200 3.16 -18.27 16.38
N LYS A 201 3.82 -19.30 16.94
CA LYS A 201 3.88 -19.58 18.39
C LYS A 201 5.18 -20.28 18.85
N PRO A 202 6.06 -19.61 19.61
CA PRO A 202 6.17 -18.15 19.72
C PRO A 202 6.36 -17.54 18.33
N ILE A 203 6.12 -16.23 18.17
CA ILE A 203 6.38 -15.63 16.86
C ILE A 203 7.87 -15.76 16.54
N GLN A 204 8.14 -16.30 15.37
CA GLN A 204 9.45 -16.23 14.73
C GLN A 204 9.20 -15.93 13.25
N CYS A 205 9.86 -14.91 12.70
CA CYS A 205 9.82 -14.59 11.28
C CYS A 205 11.25 -14.67 10.76
N TYR A 206 11.46 -15.38 9.67
CA TYR A 206 12.70 -15.31 8.91
C TYR A 206 12.34 -14.89 7.48
N ALA A 207 13.03 -13.89 6.97
CA ALA A 207 12.89 -13.44 5.60
C ALA A 207 14.28 -13.21 5.01
N LYS A 208 14.43 -13.52 3.74
CA LYS A 208 15.59 -13.18 2.93
C LYS A 208 15.09 -12.39 1.74
N ILE A 209 15.65 -11.21 1.54
CA ILE A 209 15.32 -10.28 0.48
C ILE A 209 16.55 -10.20 -0.43
N SER A 210 16.34 -10.31 -1.73
CA SER A 210 17.38 -10.13 -2.74
C SER A 210 17.01 -8.96 -3.62
N ILE A 211 17.92 -8.01 -3.79
CA ILE A 211 17.74 -6.76 -4.53
C ILE A 211 18.60 -6.83 -5.78
N THR A 212 17.98 -6.61 -6.93
CA THR A 212 18.62 -6.67 -8.25
C THR A 212 18.39 -5.35 -9.00
N PRO A 213 19.42 -4.52 -9.19
CA PRO A 213 19.32 -3.32 -10.03
C PRO A 213 19.17 -3.71 -11.52
N ALA A 214 18.30 -3.03 -12.28
CA ALA A 214 18.03 -3.39 -13.69
C ALA A 214 19.21 -3.19 -14.67
N ASP A 215 20.19 -2.35 -14.36
CA ASP A 215 21.21 -1.91 -15.32
C ASP A 215 22.44 -2.84 -15.48
N ASP A 216 22.53 -3.94 -14.72
CA ASP A 216 23.71 -4.82 -14.73
C ASP A 216 23.39 -6.24 -15.21
N SER A 217 22.87 -6.35 -16.44
CA SER A 217 22.59 -7.65 -17.10
C SER A 217 23.82 -8.55 -17.30
N ASP A 218 25.02 -8.06 -17.02
CA ASP A 218 26.30 -8.80 -17.08
C ASP A 218 26.98 -8.96 -15.70
N ASN A 219 26.40 -8.47 -14.59
CA ASN A 219 27.05 -8.46 -13.28
C ASN A 219 26.18 -9.10 -12.17
N GLU A 220 26.82 -9.90 -11.32
CA GLU A 220 26.21 -10.71 -10.25
C GLU A 220 25.86 -9.87 -8.99
N ASP A 221 25.64 -8.57 -9.11
CA ASP A 221 25.50 -7.62 -7.98
C ASP A 221 24.08 -7.68 -7.35
N VAL A 222 23.73 -8.87 -6.88
CA VAL A 222 22.53 -9.13 -6.09
C VAL A 222 22.86 -8.87 -4.62
N ILE A 223 22.29 -7.81 -4.06
CA ILE A 223 22.40 -7.54 -2.63
C ILE A 223 21.41 -8.42 -1.90
N VAL A 224 21.90 -9.25 -0.98
CA VAL A 224 21.05 -10.12 -0.16
C VAL A 224 21.03 -9.63 1.28
N THR A 225 19.83 -9.41 1.81
CA THR A 225 19.62 -9.10 3.22
C THR A 225 18.77 -10.19 3.86
N GLU A 226 19.20 -10.69 5.01
CA GLU A 226 18.44 -11.63 5.82
C GLU A 226 17.95 -10.94 7.09
N THR A 227 16.68 -11.16 7.43
CA THR A 227 16.06 -10.65 8.66
C THR A 227 15.48 -11.82 9.43
N TYR A 228 15.81 -11.90 10.71
CA TYR A 228 15.21 -12.85 11.64
C TYR A 228 14.62 -12.12 12.84
N MET A 229 13.34 -12.31 13.10
CA MET A 229 12.61 -11.63 14.17
C MET A 229 12.06 -12.65 15.16
N THR A 230 12.16 -12.30 16.44
CA THR A 230 11.56 -13.01 17.57
C THR A 230 10.60 -12.08 18.33
N GLU A 231 10.15 -12.43 19.53
CA GLU A 231 9.20 -11.61 20.30
C GLU A 231 9.75 -10.25 20.74
N ASN A 232 11.08 -10.11 20.87
CA ASN A 232 11.72 -8.91 21.41
C ASN A 232 13.07 -8.58 20.75
N LYS A 233 13.47 -9.31 19.71
CA LYS A 233 14.73 -9.08 19.01
C LYS A 233 14.52 -9.15 17.51
N ILE A 234 15.19 -8.25 16.81
CA ILE A 234 15.37 -8.28 15.38
C ILE A 234 16.85 -8.52 15.12
N TYR A 235 17.12 -9.48 14.26
CA TYR A 235 18.43 -9.81 13.76
C TYR A 235 18.45 -9.46 12.28
N MET A 236 19.52 -8.83 11.83
CA MET A 236 19.70 -8.47 10.42
C MET A 236 21.08 -8.89 9.97
N LYS A 237 21.20 -9.23 8.69
CA LYS A 237 22.48 -9.58 8.09
C LYS A 237 22.48 -9.13 6.65
N VAL A 238 23.43 -8.26 6.32
CA VAL A 238 23.73 -7.91 4.94
C VAL A 238 24.72 -8.92 4.37
N GLN A 239 24.65 -9.18 3.06
CA GLN A 239 25.54 -10.09 2.36
C GLN A 239 27.02 -9.77 2.67
N GLY A 240 27.76 -10.79 3.11
CA GLY A 240 29.18 -10.64 3.46
C GLY A 240 29.44 -10.19 4.90
N GLU A 241 28.41 -9.81 5.66
CA GLU A 241 28.51 -9.40 7.05
C GLU A 241 28.07 -10.50 8.03
N GLU A 242 28.40 -10.29 9.30
CA GLU A 242 27.88 -11.09 10.41
C GLU A 242 26.48 -10.62 10.82
N TRP A 243 25.73 -11.46 11.53
CA TRP A 243 24.43 -11.06 12.06
C TRP A 243 24.58 -9.91 13.07
N SER A 244 23.80 -8.86 12.91
CA SER A 244 23.57 -7.85 13.94
C SER A 244 22.29 -8.17 14.73
N VAL A 245 22.20 -7.69 15.97
CA VAL A 245 21.00 -7.83 16.81
C VAL A 245 20.62 -6.51 17.45
N MET A 246 19.32 -6.24 17.44
CA MET A 246 18.67 -5.12 18.12
C MET A 246 17.57 -5.65 19.05
N GLU A 247 17.48 -5.12 20.27
CA GLU A 247 16.37 -5.40 21.17
C GLU A 247 15.23 -4.41 20.89
N MET A 248 14.01 -4.94 20.72
CA MET A 248 12.80 -4.18 20.43
C MET A 248 11.78 -4.51 21.52
N THR A 249 11.77 -3.71 22.58
CA THR A 249 10.97 -4.04 23.77
C THR A 249 9.49 -3.77 23.55
N PHE A 250 9.16 -2.73 22.77
CA PHE A 250 7.77 -2.41 22.41
C PHE A 250 7.10 -3.49 21.56
N MET A 251 7.88 -4.25 20.77
CA MET A 251 7.37 -5.25 19.84
C MET A 251 6.53 -6.30 20.54
N LYS A 252 6.91 -6.74 21.74
CA LYS A 252 6.19 -7.77 22.47
C LYS A 252 4.76 -7.35 22.80
N ASP A 253 4.59 -6.14 23.32
CA ASP A 253 3.29 -5.60 23.72
C ASP A 253 2.42 -5.32 22.49
N PHE A 254 3.03 -4.77 21.44
CA PHE A 254 2.40 -4.58 20.14
C PHE A 254 1.91 -5.91 19.53
N ILE A 255 2.78 -6.93 19.49
CA ILE A 255 2.44 -8.28 19.03
C ILE A 255 1.23 -8.82 19.80
N GLN A 256 1.21 -8.66 21.12
CA GLN A 256 0.12 -9.16 21.97
C GLN A 256 -1.20 -8.41 21.73
N GLN A 257 -1.15 -7.09 21.58
CA GLN A 257 -2.31 -6.26 21.25
C GLN A 257 -2.91 -6.68 19.90
N GLN A 258 -2.09 -6.80 18.85
CA GLN A 258 -2.54 -7.21 17.52
C GLN A 258 -3.16 -8.62 17.54
N GLN A 259 -2.57 -9.57 18.25
CA GLN A 259 -3.14 -10.92 18.41
C GLN A 259 -4.53 -10.89 19.07
N ASN A 260 -4.74 -10.03 20.07
CA ASN A 260 -6.04 -9.90 20.72
C ASN A 260 -7.11 -9.34 19.79
N ILE A 261 -6.73 -8.44 18.88
CA ILE A 261 -7.65 -7.85 17.90
C ILE A 261 -8.02 -8.89 16.84
N GLN A 262 -7.02 -9.47 16.16
CA GLN A 262 -7.23 -10.47 15.10
C GLN A 262 -7.91 -11.77 15.59
N SER A 263 -7.86 -12.06 16.89
CA SER A 263 -8.57 -13.21 17.46
C SER A 263 -10.09 -13.14 17.33
N ASN A 264 -10.65 -11.93 17.15
CA ASN A 264 -12.07 -11.67 17.10
C ASN A 264 -12.41 -10.93 15.79
N PRO A 265 -13.19 -11.53 14.88
CA PRO A 265 -13.53 -10.91 13.59
C PRO A 265 -14.17 -9.54 13.73
N ILE A 266 -15.00 -9.34 14.75
CA ILE A 266 -15.65 -8.04 14.99
C ILE A 266 -14.61 -6.98 15.35
N LYS A 267 -13.61 -7.36 16.16
CA LYS A 267 -12.51 -6.45 16.50
C LYS A 267 -11.60 -6.20 15.30
N ALA A 268 -11.29 -7.23 14.52
CA ALA A 268 -10.50 -7.11 13.30
C ALA A 268 -11.18 -6.16 12.30
N VAL A 269 -12.49 -6.32 12.04
CA VAL A 269 -13.26 -5.42 11.18
C VAL A 269 -13.30 -4.00 11.75
N SER A 270 -13.49 -3.84 13.07
CA SER A 270 -13.43 -2.51 13.71
C SER A 270 -12.07 -1.85 13.51
N GLN A 271 -10.98 -2.61 13.66
CA GLN A 271 -9.63 -2.12 13.46
C GLN A 271 -9.38 -1.75 12.00
N MET A 272 -9.81 -2.58 11.03
CA MET A 272 -9.70 -2.25 9.60
C MET A 272 -10.35 -0.89 9.31
N LYS A 273 -11.56 -0.66 9.84
CA LYS A 273 -12.26 0.62 9.72
C LYS A 273 -11.51 1.76 10.42
N GLU A 274 -10.98 1.53 11.62
CA GLU A 274 -10.17 2.52 12.34
C GLU A 274 -8.85 2.86 11.63
N MET A 275 -8.29 1.90 10.89
CA MET A 275 -7.13 2.06 10.01
C MET A 275 -7.46 2.73 8.68
N GLY A 276 -8.74 3.00 8.40
CA GLY A 276 -9.14 3.61 7.14
C GLY A 276 -9.15 2.64 5.95
N MET A 277 -9.16 1.32 6.20
CA MET A 277 -9.23 0.35 5.10
C MET A 277 -10.63 0.37 4.48
N LEU A 278 -10.68 0.46 3.16
CA LEU A 278 -11.91 0.50 2.37
C LEU A 278 -12.01 -0.74 1.47
N PRO A 279 -12.37 -1.92 2.03
CA PRO A 279 -12.43 -3.13 1.24
C PRO A 279 -13.68 -3.17 0.37
N ASN A 280 -13.52 -3.60 -0.88
CA ASN A 280 -14.60 -3.85 -1.84
C ASN A 280 -14.38 -5.20 -2.55
N PHE A 281 -15.42 -5.71 -3.21
CA PHE A 281 -15.30 -6.95 -3.98
C PHE A 281 -14.79 -6.67 -5.37
N GLY A 282 -13.69 -7.32 -5.74
CA GLY A 282 -13.34 -7.49 -7.14
C GLY A 282 -14.14 -8.63 -7.78
N ASN A 283 -13.84 -8.90 -9.05
CA ASN A 283 -14.41 -10.04 -9.77
C ASN A 283 -13.84 -11.36 -9.25
N ASP A 284 -14.70 -12.32 -8.88
CA ASP A 284 -14.26 -13.66 -8.50
C ASP A 284 -13.45 -14.31 -9.64
N LEU A 285 -12.27 -14.84 -9.32
CA LEU A 285 -11.38 -15.46 -10.29
C LEU A 285 -11.29 -16.98 -10.14
N THR A 286 -10.94 -17.65 -11.24
CA THR A 286 -10.55 -19.06 -11.24
C THR A 286 -9.18 -19.19 -11.87
N ILE A 287 -8.21 -19.67 -11.09
CA ILE A 287 -6.83 -19.88 -11.53
C ILE A 287 -6.53 -21.37 -11.36
N ASP A 288 -6.13 -22.04 -12.44
CA ASP A 288 -5.84 -23.48 -12.47
C ASP A 288 -6.93 -24.38 -11.84
N GLY A 289 -8.20 -23.97 -11.98
CA GLY A 289 -9.36 -24.69 -11.44
C GLY A 289 -9.61 -24.47 -9.93
N GLN A 290 -8.84 -23.60 -9.29
CA GLN A 290 -9.11 -23.10 -7.94
C GLN A 290 -9.85 -21.77 -8.03
N GLU A 291 -10.96 -21.67 -7.29
CA GLU A 291 -11.78 -20.46 -7.24
C GLU A 291 -11.37 -19.55 -6.08
N TYR A 292 -11.40 -18.24 -6.33
CA TYR A 292 -11.02 -17.20 -5.39
C TYR A 292 -12.15 -16.18 -5.22
N PHE A 293 -12.40 -15.77 -3.98
CA PHE A 293 -12.96 -14.46 -3.72
C PHE A 293 -11.85 -13.43 -3.91
N VAL A 294 -12.15 -12.33 -4.58
CA VAL A 294 -11.21 -11.21 -4.76
C VAL A 294 -11.70 -10.05 -3.92
N VAL A 295 -10.83 -9.56 -3.04
CA VAL A 295 -11.11 -8.41 -2.19
C VAL A 295 -10.05 -7.35 -2.42
N ASN A 296 -10.47 -6.23 -3.01
CA ASN A 296 -9.64 -5.06 -3.20
C ASN A 296 -9.70 -4.22 -1.94
N THR A 297 -8.61 -3.57 -1.57
CA THR A 297 -8.53 -2.70 -0.39
C THR A 297 -7.66 -1.50 -0.69
N THR A 298 -8.25 -0.31 -0.57
CA THR A 298 -7.51 0.94 -0.44
C THR A 298 -7.34 1.32 1.02
N LEU A 299 -6.35 2.16 1.29
CA LEU A 299 -6.05 2.65 2.62
C LEU A 299 -6.25 4.16 2.67
N ASP A 300 -7.11 4.62 3.58
CA ASP A 300 -7.21 6.02 3.94
C ASP A 300 -6.01 6.38 4.83
N MET A 301 -5.07 7.10 4.23
CA MET A 301 -3.83 7.46 4.87
C MET A 301 -4.01 8.36 6.08
N ASP A 302 -5.04 9.23 6.13
CA ASP A 302 -5.27 10.10 7.30
C ASP A 302 -5.52 9.29 8.58
N ASN A 303 -6.32 8.23 8.45
CA ASN A 303 -6.61 7.33 9.55
C ASN A 303 -5.40 6.47 9.96
N LEU A 304 -4.62 6.03 8.98
CA LEU A 304 -3.33 5.39 9.24
C LEU A 304 -2.38 6.33 10.01
N ARG A 305 -2.36 7.64 9.70
CA ARG A 305 -1.46 8.61 10.37
C ARG A 305 -1.66 8.71 11.85
N ARG A 306 -2.91 8.68 12.26
CA ARG A 306 -3.28 8.75 13.67
C ARG A 306 -2.79 7.52 14.45
N ILE A 307 -2.88 6.32 13.86
CA ILE A 307 -2.50 5.08 14.54
C ILE A 307 -0.97 4.99 14.69
N PHE A 308 -0.22 5.39 13.67
CA PHE A 308 1.24 5.39 13.71
C PHE A 308 1.83 6.30 14.79
N GLN A 309 1.19 7.43 15.09
CA GLN A 309 1.60 8.33 16.18
C GLN A 309 1.65 7.61 17.54
N GLU A 310 0.74 6.65 17.78
CA GLU A 310 0.73 5.87 19.02
C GLU A 310 1.93 4.89 19.13
N MET A 311 2.65 4.67 18.02
CA MET A 311 3.80 3.77 17.90
C MET A 311 5.15 4.47 17.78
N ILE A 312 5.20 5.75 17.40
CA ILE A 312 6.44 6.52 17.21
C ILE A 312 7.18 6.72 18.54
N ASP A 313 6.50 7.21 19.58
CA ASP A 313 7.12 7.50 20.87
C ASP A 313 7.86 6.28 21.48
N PRO A 314 7.27 5.07 21.54
CA PRO A 314 7.98 3.91 22.03
C PRO A 314 9.11 3.45 21.09
N LEU A 315 8.99 3.67 19.78
CA LEU A 315 10.05 3.37 18.81
C LEU A 315 11.26 4.29 18.99
N ILE A 316 11.05 5.61 19.06
CA ILE A 316 12.11 6.60 19.33
C ILE A 316 12.83 6.24 20.63
N LYS A 317 12.10 5.85 21.66
CA LYS A 317 12.69 5.46 22.94
C LYS A 317 13.58 4.21 22.83
N ASP A 318 13.21 3.23 22.01
CA ASP A 318 14.00 2.01 21.82
C ASP A 318 15.20 2.24 20.88
N LEU A 319 15.08 3.16 19.91
CA LEU A 319 16.17 3.54 18.99
C LEU A 319 17.17 4.55 19.59
N ALA A 320 16.72 5.41 20.51
CA ALA A 320 17.58 6.36 21.21
C ALA A 320 18.49 5.63 22.20
N SER A 321 19.68 5.27 21.73
CA SER A 321 20.75 4.79 22.61
C SER A 321 21.23 5.92 23.51
N PRO A 322 21.45 5.70 24.81
CA PRO A 322 22.11 6.69 25.67
C PRO A 322 23.59 6.95 25.29
N GLU A 323 24.16 6.17 24.37
CA GLU A 323 25.56 6.23 23.94
C GLU A 323 25.76 6.81 22.52
N ASP A 324 24.71 6.99 21.71
CA ASP A 324 24.81 7.54 20.35
C ASP A 324 24.45 9.05 20.31
N GLU A 325 25.15 9.83 19.47
CA GLU A 325 24.97 11.28 19.27
C GLU A 325 23.67 11.66 18.51
N ALA A 326 22.74 10.73 18.30
CA ALA A 326 21.47 11.05 17.67
C ALA A 326 20.60 11.85 18.65
N ASP A 327 20.51 13.16 18.44
CA ASP A 327 19.65 14.04 19.22
C ASP A 327 18.18 13.59 19.06
N PRO A 328 17.50 13.17 20.14
CA PRO A 328 16.08 12.81 20.08
C PRO A 328 15.20 13.92 19.49
N GLU A 329 15.59 15.19 19.63
CA GLU A 329 14.92 16.32 18.99
C GLU A 329 15.10 16.29 17.47
N GLN A 330 16.30 15.96 16.97
CA GLN A 330 16.56 15.82 15.54
C GLN A 330 15.81 14.64 14.92
N LEU A 331 15.81 13.47 15.58
CA LEU A 331 15.04 12.30 15.11
C LEU A 331 13.54 12.61 15.07
N SER A 332 13.02 13.31 16.07
CA SER A 332 11.61 13.75 16.09
C SER A 332 11.30 14.71 14.94
N SER A 333 12.21 15.64 14.64
CA SER A 333 12.06 16.61 13.55
C SER A 333 12.10 15.94 12.17
N ILE A 334 13.03 14.99 11.96
CA ILE A 334 13.08 14.16 10.74
C ILE A 334 11.77 13.41 10.55
N ILE A 335 11.28 12.76 11.61
CA ILE A 335 10.01 12.05 11.58
C ILE A 335 8.89 13.02 11.22
N GLU A 336 8.83 14.21 11.82
CA GLU A 336 7.80 15.21 11.54
C GLU A 336 7.85 15.75 10.09
N ILE A 337 9.03 15.93 9.51
CA ILE A 337 9.21 16.38 8.11
C ILE A 337 8.70 15.31 7.14
N LEU A 338 9.16 14.07 7.27
CA LEU A 338 8.68 12.97 6.42
C LEU A 338 7.16 12.79 6.61
N LYS A 339 6.72 12.95 7.85
CA LYS A 339 5.32 13.02 8.28
C LYS A 339 4.65 14.37 7.98
N ASN A 340 5.18 15.20 7.10
CA ASN A 340 4.48 16.39 6.60
C ASN A 340 4.55 16.49 5.08
N LYS A 341 5.44 15.71 4.45
CA LYS A 341 5.83 15.88 3.05
C LYS A 341 5.63 14.63 2.17
N MET A 342 5.32 13.49 2.78
CA MET A 342 5.04 12.24 2.08
C MET A 342 3.54 12.00 1.87
N ASP A 343 3.16 11.78 0.63
CA ASP A 343 1.86 11.27 0.21
C ASP A 343 1.97 9.84 -0.30
N ILE A 344 0.94 9.02 -0.03
CA ILE A 344 0.97 7.60 -0.41
C ILE A 344 -0.40 7.17 -0.87
N ASP A 345 -0.45 6.62 -2.07
CA ASP A 345 -1.55 5.81 -2.55
C ASP A 345 -1.16 4.33 -2.41
N TYR A 346 -1.96 3.57 -1.68
CA TYR A 346 -1.73 2.15 -1.48
C TYR A 346 -2.97 1.34 -1.79
N TYR A 347 -2.80 0.33 -2.65
CA TYR A 347 -3.84 -0.55 -3.14
C TYR A 347 -3.42 -2.01 -2.98
N LEU A 348 -4.34 -2.84 -2.50
CA LEU A 348 -4.14 -4.26 -2.32
C LEU A 348 -5.26 -5.04 -3.02
N THR A 349 -4.92 -6.14 -3.67
CA THR A 349 -5.88 -7.14 -4.11
C THR A 349 -5.59 -8.47 -3.42
N THR A 350 -6.52 -8.94 -2.60
CA THR A 350 -6.38 -10.17 -1.81
C THR A 350 -7.16 -11.31 -2.46
N PHE A 351 -6.50 -12.43 -2.73
CA PHE A 351 -7.10 -13.61 -3.35
C PHE A 351 -7.35 -14.69 -2.30
N ILE A 352 -8.61 -14.79 -1.88
CA ILE A 352 -9.05 -15.68 -0.81
C ILE A 352 -9.62 -16.95 -1.41
N ASN A 353 -8.98 -18.08 -1.17
CA ASN A 353 -9.40 -19.38 -1.65
C ASN A 353 -10.80 -19.73 -1.14
N LYS A 354 -11.78 -19.94 -2.03
CA LYS A 354 -13.18 -20.17 -1.61
C LYS A 354 -13.39 -21.41 -0.74
N LYS A 355 -12.48 -22.40 -0.80
CA LYS A 355 -12.60 -23.67 -0.05
C LYS A 355 -11.95 -23.58 1.32
N THR A 356 -10.74 -23.05 1.38
CA THR A 356 -9.95 -22.99 2.63
C THR A 356 -10.16 -21.70 3.39
N LEU A 357 -10.68 -20.66 2.71
CA LEU A 357 -10.72 -19.27 3.13
C LEU A 357 -9.34 -18.68 3.44
N ILE A 358 -8.25 -19.33 3.03
CA ILE A 358 -6.91 -18.78 3.21
C ILE A 358 -6.63 -17.81 2.05
N SER A 359 -5.99 -16.68 2.36
CA SER A 359 -5.37 -15.83 1.36
C SER A 359 -4.17 -16.58 0.77
N ASP A 360 -4.28 -17.04 -0.48
CA ASP A 360 -3.19 -17.76 -1.13
C ASP A 360 -2.13 -16.78 -1.65
N PHE A 361 -2.57 -15.63 -2.17
CA PHE A 361 -1.69 -14.55 -2.59
C PHE A 361 -2.36 -13.18 -2.51
N VAL A 362 -1.53 -12.14 -2.59
CA VAL A 362 -1.91 -10.73 -2.53
C VAL A 362 -1.08 -9.96 -3.54
N ASP A 363 -1.75 -9.16 -4.34
CA ASP A 363 -1.11 -8.19 -5.23
C ASP A 363 -1.17 -6.83 -4.53
N TYR A 364 -0.16 -6.00 -4.77
CA TYR A 364 -0.14 -4.65 -4.24
C TYR A 364 0.49 -3.67 -5.20
N ASP A 365 -0.07 -2.47 -5.18
CA ASP A 365 0.43 -1.31 -5.91
C ASP A 365 0.54 -0.16 -4.92
N ALA A 366 1.65 0.55 -4.99
CA ALA A 366 1.90 1.71 -4.17
C ALA A 366 2.52 2.83 -5.01
N HIS A 367 2.03 4.04 -4.79
CA HIS A 367 2.68 5.25 -5.26
C HIS A 367 2.99 6.11 -4.04
N ILE A 368 4.25 6.48 -3.88
CA ILE A 368 4.72 7.33 -2.79
C ILE A 368 5.34 8.56 -3.39
N ASN A 369 4.81 9.72 -3.04
CA ASN A 369 5.38 11.00 -3.40
C ASN A 369 5.98 11.66 -2.14
N ILE A 370 7.16 12.27 -2.26
CA ILE A 370 7.79 13.04 -1.18
C ILE A 370 8.25 14.37 -1.74
N SER A 371 7.71 15.48 -1.23
CA SER A 371 8.09 16.84 -1.66
C SER A 371 8.76 17.62 -0.54
N LEU A 372 10.06 17.87 -0.66
CA LEU A 372 10.88 18.59 0.33
C LEU A 372 11.25 19.97 -0.17
N THR A 373 11.15 20.98 0.69
CA THR A 373 11.74 22.30 0.44
C THR A 373 13.21 22.31 0.83
N TYR A 374 13.96 23.29 0.35
CA TYR A 374 15.35 23.48 0.79
C TYR A 374 15.51 23.58 2.32
N ALA A 375 14.56 24.20 3.01
CA ALA A 375 14.56 24.28 4.47
C ALA A 375 14.42 22.90 5.11
N ASP A 376 13.53 22.06 4.57
CA ASP A 376 13.32 20.68 5.03
C ASP A 376 14.61 19.86 4.83
N ILE A 377 15.28 19.98 3.67
CA ILE A 377 16.53 19.28 3.35
C ILE A 377 17.65 19.66 4.32
N ALA A 378 17.79 20.96 4.62
CA ALA A 378 18.78 21.46 5.57
C ALA A 378 18.53 20.95 6.99
N GLU A 379 17.26 20.83 7.40
CA GLU A 379 16.87 20.30 8.71
C GLU A 379 17.06 18.78 8.82
N LEU A 380 16.93 18.05 7.71
CA LEU A 380 17.26 16.62 7.62
C LEU A 380 18.77 16.34 7.68
N GLY A 381 19.62 17.38 7.64
CA GLY A 381 21.08 17.22 7.66
C GLY A 381 21.65 16.55 6.41
N ILE A 382 20.88 16.54 5.30
CA ILE A 382 21.37 16.09 4.00
C ILE A 382 22.34 17.15 3.50
N ASP A 383 23.64 16.85 3.57
CA ASP A 383 24.69 17.81 3.27
C ASP A 383 24.53 18.34 1.83
N SER A 384 24.47 19.66 1.67
CA SER A 384 24.33 20.32 0.37
C SER A 384 25.44 19.96 -0.64
N GLU A 385 26.54 19.37 -0.17
CA GLU A 385 27.62 18.82 -1.01
C GLU A 385 27.28 17.45 -1.64
N SER A 386 26.38 16.67 -1.03
CA SER A 386 25.95 15.34 -1.53
C SER A 386 24.93 15.43 -2.66
N VAL A 387 24.15 16.51 -2.69
CA VAL A 387 23.38 16.94 -3.87
C VAL A 387 24.34 17.73 -4.73
N GLN A 388 25.12 17.06 -5.59
CA GLN A 388 26.02 17.75 -6.53
C GLN A 388 25.21 18.57 -7.55
N ILE A 389 24.79 19.77 -7.14
CA ILE A 389 24.60 20.87 -8.07
C ILE A 389 26.02 21.29 -8.39
N GLU A 390 26.56 20.82 -9.51
CA GLU A 390 27.84 21.30 -10.04
C GLU A 390 27.94 22.81 -9.80
N GLU A 391 29.07 23.28 -9.24
CA GLU A 391 29.36 24.70 -8.99
C GLU A 391 29.29 25.49 -10.31
N ASN A 392 28.07 25.77 -10.75
CA ASN A 392 27.77 26.62 -11.86
C ASN A 392 27.18 27.88 -11.23
N PRO A 393 27.96 28.98 -11.14
CA PRO A 393 27.58 30.19 -10.42
C PRO A 393 26.34 30.91 -10.99
N ASP A 394 25.79 30.41 -12.11
CA ASP A 394 24.58 30.90 -12.77
C ASP A 394 23.36 29.97 -12.58
N LYS A 395 23.46 28.80 -11.92
CA LYS A 395 22.34 27.88 -11.68
C LYS A 395 21.69 28.22 -10.34
N GLU A 396 20.40 28.61 -10.35
CA GLU A 396 19.64 28.88 -9.12
C GLU A 396 19.58 27.61 -8.25
N ILE A 397 19.74 27.77 -6.94
CA ILE A 397 19.58 26.66 -5.98
C ILE A 397 18.10 26.23 -6.02
N PRO A 398 17.80 24.95 -6.26
CA PRO A 398 16.44 24.47 -6.32
C PRO A 398 15.74 24.72 -4.99
N GLN A 399 14.51 25.22 -5.06
CA GLN A 399 13.71 25.54 -3.88
C GLN A 399 12.90 24.34 -3.40
N GLU A 400 12.56 23.44 -4.31
CA GLU A 400 11.79 22.22 -4.06
C GLU A 400 12.41 21.00 -4.74
N MET A 401 12.40 19.87 -4.03
CA MET A 401 12.78 18.56 -4.51
C MET A 401 11.59 17.63 -4.33
N THR A 402 11.22 16.90 -5.38
CA THR A 402 10.19 15.86 -5.30
C THR A 402 10.76 14.51 -5.70
N MET A 403 10.43 13.49 -4.92
CA MET A 403 10.72 12.08 -5.20
C MET A 403 9.40 11.34 -5.40
N ASP A 404 9.27 10.68 -6.54
CA ASP A 404 8.10 9.88 -6.91
C ASP A 404 8.51 8.41 -6.97
N MET A 405 7.90 7.55 -6.17
CA MET A 405 8.23 6.14 -6.10
C MET A 405 7.01 5.30 -6.45
N TYR A 406 7.15 4.43 -7.45
CA TYR A 406 6.14 3.45 -7.82
C TYR A 406 6.63 2.08 -7.40
N MET A 407 5.78 1.32 -6.73
CA MET A 407 6.03 -0.07 -6.35
C MET A 407 4.86 -0.93 -6.77
N GLN A 408 5.15 -2.07 -7.37
CA GLN A 408 4.15 -3.09 -7.65
C GLN A 408 4.73 -4.45 -7.27
N GLY A 409 3.89 -5.41 -6.91
CA GLY A 409 4.36 -6.76 -6.72
C GLY A 409 3.32 -7.74 -6.19
N GLU A 410 3.76 -8.98 -6.06
CA GLU A 410 2.92 -10.09 -5.63
C GLU A 410 3.55 -10.80 -4.42
N MET A 411 2.72 -11.30 -3.52
CA MET A 411 3.14 -12.14 -2.40
C MET A 411 2.28 -13.38 -2.29
N TYR A 412 2.92 -14.50 -2.02
CA TYR A 412 2.32 -15.83 -1.96
C TYR A 412 2.55 -16.48 -0.60
N LEU A 413 1.54 -17.19 -0.10
CA LEU A 413 1.64 -18.04 1.07
C LEU A 413 1.56 -19.52 0.69
N PHE A 414 2.47 -20.32 1.23
CA PHE A 414 2.52 -21.75 0.92
C PHE A 414 3.16 -22.56 2.05
N ASP A 415 3.31 -23.88 1.86
CA ASP A 415 3.98 -24.77 2.81
C ASP A 415 3.40 -24.73 4.25
N PHE A 416 2.08 -24.58 4.35
CA PHE A 416 1.36 -24.58 5.63
C PHE A 416 1.64 -25.85 6.45
N GLY A 417 2.07 -25.66 7.70
CA GLY A 417 2.38 -26.71 8.67
C GLY A 417 3.77 -27.34 8.54
N LYS A 418 4.63 -26.88 7.63
CA LYS A 418 6.02 -27.36 7.51
C LYS A 418 6.88 -26.85 8.67
N PRO A 419 7.89 -27.60 9.15
CA PRO A 419 8.74 -27.14 10.25
C PRO A 419 9.44 -25.81 9.94
N PHE A 420 9.41 -24.88 10.89
CA PHE A 420 10.13 -23.61 10.83
C PHE A 420 11.64 -23.84 10.92
N LYS A 421 12.40 -23.21 10.03
CA LYS A 421 13.86 -23.24 10.02
C LYS A 421 14.40 -21.90 10.52
N ALA A 422 14.83 -21.85 11.77
CA ALA A 422 15.51 -20.67 12.30
C ALA A 422 16.94 -20.57 11.75
N PRO A 423 17.44 -19.38 11.39
CA PRO A 423 18.85 -19.19 11.11
C PRO A 423 19.69 -19.31 12.40
N ASP A 424 20.98 -19.60 12.25
CA ASP A 424 21.93 -19.57 13.36
C ASP A 424 22.38 -18.14 13.62
N VAL A 425 21.88 -17.57 14.71
CA VAL A 425 22.20 -16.20 15.17
C VAL A 425 23.01 -16.22 16.48
N SER A 426 23.64 -17.34 16.82
CA SER A 426 24.41 -17.50 18.06
C SER A 426 25.64 -16.59 18.15
N HIS A 427 26.12 -16.11 17.01
CA HIS A 427 27.27 -15.21 16.88
C HIS A 427 26.88 -13.75 16.60
N ALA A 428 25.58 -13.40 16.72
CA ALA A 428 25.13 -12.05 16.41
C ALA A 428 25.76 -11.00 17.34
N VAL A 429 26.19 -9.88 16.76
CA VAL A 429 26.79 -8.74 17.45
C VAL A 429 25.76 -7.63 17.66
N PRO A 430 25.81 -6.84 18.75
CA PRO A 430 24.91 -5.71 18.91
C PRO A 430 25.05 -4.71 17.75
N ALA A 431 23.94 -4.23 17.19
CA ALA A 431 23.97 -3.27 16.07
C ALA A 431 24.67 -1.93 16.43
N ASN A 432 24.72 -1.57 17.72
CA ASN A 432 25.27 -0.30 18.22
C ASN A 432 26.75 -0.40 18.66
N GLN A 433 27.46 -1.46 18.28
CA GLN A 433 28.90 -1.53 18.48
C GLN A 433 29.59 -1.23 17.16
N GLU A 434 30.05 0.01 16.98
CA GLU A 434 31.08 0.29 15.97
C GLU A 434 32.23 -0.69 16.21
N THR A 435 32.53 -1.50 15.19
CA THR A 435 33.77 -2.27 15.14
C THR A 435 34.94 -1.28 15.12
N GLU A 436 35.71 -1.24 16.21
CA GLU A 436 37.01 -0.55 16.32
C GLU A 436 37.99 -0.89 15.19
#